data_AF-X1FXD2-F1
#
_entry.id   AF-X1FXD2-F1
#
_cell.length_a   1.000
_cell.length_b   1.000
_cell.length_c   1.000
_cell.angle_alpha   90.00
_cell.angle_beta   90.00
_cell.angle_gamma   90.00
#
_symmetry.space_group_name_H-M   'P 1'
#
loop_
_entity.id
_entity.type
_entity.pdbx_description
1 polymer ?
#
loop_
_entity_poly.entity_id
_entity_poly.type
_entity_poly.pdbx_seq_one_letter_code
_entity_poly.pdbx_strand_id
1 'polypeptide(L)'
;KDGQHNMGANGQIVSFEEPTILEAGQKYYLRNKVKNVGDLVGNFTQRYVLLWENRELTSSPLTLNPGEVGTYVFIAKAMPNEDAVFDIYVERNGAQDDYHRTVIKLGYGEPHITIQSIDFPESQVPLSSVEVNLTLENTGSTSAFTAMRMNFHWLDKETTTKWEILNPNDAATGRITFPMPHQDATLTISFIRLHNSIWVTDDSKTITIKKEEAPLPPPPPPPTISVGKTILVISALIVLPMVSLLYILK
;
A
#
# COMPACT_ATOMS: atom_id res chain seq x y z
N LYS A 1 -51.20 17.97 -42.76
CA LYS A 1 -51.10 16.49 -42.82
C LYS A 1 -49.62 16.19 -42.67
N ASP A 2 -49.20 16.15 -41.43
CA ASP A 2 -47.80 16.05 -41.05
C ASP A 2 -47.28 14.69 -41.48
N GLY A 3 -46.13 14.69 -42.14
CA GLY A 3 -45.43 13.48 -42.54
C GLY A 3 -45.00 12.72 -41.30
N GLN A 4 -45.81 11.76 -40.88
CA GLN A 4 -45.33 10.69 -40.02
C GLN A 4 -44.31 9.90 -40.85
N HIS A 5 -43.04 10.22 -40.65
CA HIS A 5 -41.96 9.33 -41.00
C HIS A 5 -42.21 8.03 -40.23
N ASN A 6 -42.58 6.95 -40.92
CA ASN A 6 -42.60 5.61 -40.34
C ASN A 6 -41.21 5.34 -39.77
N MET A 7 -41.09 5.31 -38.45
CA MET A 7 -39.79 5.16 -37.79
C MET A 7 -39.33 3.70 -37.73
N GLY A 8 -40.15 2.75 -38.23
CA GLY A 8 -39.86 1.33 -38.15
C GLY A 8 -39.86 0.86 -36.70
N ALA A 9 -39.42 -0.38 -36.45
CA ALA A 9 -39.12 -0.80 -35.08
C ALA A 9 -37.79 -0.16 -34.63
N ASN A 10 -37.73 0.33 -33.40
CA ASN A 10 -36.54 0.97 -32.84
C ASN A 10 -36.49 0.73 -31.32
N GLY A 11 -35.46 0.04 -30.84
CA GLY A 11 -35.30 -0.32 -29.43
C GLY A 11 -34.43 0.69 -28.70
N GLN A 12 -34.91 1.24 -27.58
CA GLN A 12 -34.17 2.20 -26.76
C GLN A 12 -34.02 1.71 -25.32
N ILE A 13 -32.85 1.88 -24.70
CA ILE A 13 -32.66 1.61 -23.28
C ILE A 13 -33.33 2.72 -22.46
N VAL A 14 -34.33 2.35 -21.65
CA VAL A 14 -35.15 3.31 -20.87
C VAL A 14 -34.86 3.28 -19.37
N SER A 15 -34.24 2.21 -18.87
CA SER A 15 -33.70 2.19 -17.51
C SER A 15 -32.58 1.16 -17.40
N PHE A 16 -31.59 1.48 -16.58
CA PHE A 16 -30.50 0.59 -16.22
C PHE A 16 -30.44 0.52 -14.69
N GLU A 17 -30.52 -0.69 -14.13
CA GLU A 17 -30.40 -0.93 -12.69
C GLU A 17 -28.97 -1.37 -12.41
N GLU A 18 -28.19 -0.45 -11.84
CA GLU A 18 -26.82 -0.72 -11.40
C GLU A 18 -26.85 -1.48 -10.08
N PRO A 19 -26.03 -2.53 -9.90
CA PRO A 19 -25.84 -3.13 -8.59
C PRO A 19 -25.17 -2.12 -7.65
N THR A 20 -25.69 -2.00 -6.43
CA THR A 20 -25.36 -0.89 -5.52
C THR A 20 -23.91 -0.89 -5.01
N ILE A 21 -23.25 -2.06 -4.94
CA ILE A 21 -21.83 -2.31 -4.66
C ILE A 21 -21.59 -3.82 -4.83
N LEU A 22 -20.46 -4.22 -5.42
CA LEU A 22 -20.07 -5.63 -5.57
C LEU A 22 -18.61 -5.84 -5.16
N GLU A 23 -18.35 -6.94 -4.46
CA GLU A 23 -17.01 -7.40 -4.09
C GLU A 23 -16.35 -8.21 -5.23
N ALA A 24 -15.01 -8.26 -5.24
CA ALA A 24 -14.27 -9.12 -6.16
C ALA A 24 -14.68 -10.59 -5.97
N GLY A 25 -14.88 -11.33 -7.07
CA GLY A 25 -15.35 -12.71 -7.01
C GLY A 25 -16.87 -12.88 -6.74
N GLN A 26 -17.58 -11.81 -6.33
CA GLN A 26 -19.03 -11.86 -6.16
C GLN A 26 -19.72 -12.00 -7.53
N LYS A 27 -20.80 -12.78 -7.58
CA LYS A 27 -21.68 -12.81 -8.76
C LYS A 27 -22.40 -11.48 -8.88
N TYR A 28 -22.50 -11.00 -10.11
CA TYR A 28 -23.25 -9.79 -10.42
C TYR A 28 -24.34 -10.06 -11.43
N TYR A 29 -25.35 -9.19 -11.39
CA TYR A 29 -26.42 -9.16 -12.35
C TYR A 29 -26.63 -7.72 -12.84
N LEU A 30 -26.84 -7.57 -14.14
CA LEU A 30 -27.29 -6.32 -14.72
C LEU A 30 -28.73 -6.50 -15.14
N ARG A 31 -29.59 -5.56 -14.75
CA ARG A 31 -30.96 -5.50 -15.25
C ARG A 31 -31.15 -4.21 -16.00
N ASN A 32 -31.66 -4.33 -17.21
CA ASN A 32 -31.97 -3.17 -18.02
C ASN A 32 -33.31 -3.37 -18.72
N LYS A 33 -33.98 -2.25 -19.00
CA LYS A 33 -35.27 -2.23 -19.70
C LYS A 33 -35.10 -1.57 -21.05
N VAL A 34 -35.64 -2.22 -22.08
CA VAL A 34 -35.64 -1.73 -23.46
C VAL A 34 -37.08 -1.48 -23.87
N LYS A 35 -37.34 -0.30 -24.44
CA LYS A 35 -38.64 0.07 -24.98
C LYS A 35 -38.57 0.10 -26.50
N ASN A 36 -39.57 -0.47 -27.17
CA ASN A 36 -39.75 -0.21 -28.59
C ASN A 36 -40.41 1.17 -28.78
N VAL A 37 -39.64 2.16 -29.22
CA VAL A 37 -40.11 3.53 -29.51
C VAL A 37 -40.57 3.70 -30.95
N GLY A 38 -40.49 2.63 -31.74
CA GLY A 38 -40.97 2.54 -33.10
C GLY A 38 -42.48 2.32 -33.25
N ASP A 39 -42.95 2.32 -34.49
CA ASP A 39 -44.35 2.10 -34.88
C ASP A 39 -44.65 0.68 -35.38
N LEU A 40 -43.61 -0.16 -35.53
CA LEU A 40 -43.72 -1.57 -35.91
C LEU A 40 -43.27 -2.50 -34.78
N VAL A 41 -43.76 -3.74 -34.79
CA VAL A 41 -43.26 -4.82 -33.92
C VAL A 41 -41.79 -5.09 -34.24
N GLY A 42 -40.95 -5.15 -33.20
CA GLY A 42 -39.52 -5.40 -33.33
C GLY A 42 -39.07 -6.64 -32.57
N ASN A 43 -38.04 -7.30 -33.09
CA ASN A 43 -37.34 -8.37 -32.40
C ASN A 43 -35.94 -7.88 -32.00
N PHE A 44 -35.70 -7.77 -30.70
CA PHE A 44 -34.53 -7.12 -30.13
C PHE A 44 -33.66 -8.11 -29.38
N THR A 45 -32.35 -7.99 -29.53
CA THR A 45 -31.34 -8.67 -28.72
C THR A 45 -30.47 -7.64 -28.03
N GLN A 46 -29.80 -8.06 -26.95
CA GLN A 46 -28.74 -7.26 -26.35
C GLN A 46 -27.40 -7.94 -26.50
N ARG A 47 -26.42 -7.15 -26.95
CA ARG A 47 -25.02 -7.55 -26.95
C ARG A 47 -24.30 -6.81 -25.83
N TYR A 48 -23.60 -7.56 -24.99
CA TYR A 48 -22.80 -7.07 -23.89
C TYR A 48 -21.33 -7.33 -24.23
N VAL A 49 -20.51 -6.29 -24.20
CA VAL A 49 -19.06 -6.37 -24.36
C VAL A 49 -18.42 -6.12 -23.00
N LEU A 50 -17.80 -7.15 -22.45
CA LEU A 50 -17.09 -7.14 -21.18
C LEU A 50 -15.64 -6.80 -21.46
N LEU A 51 -15.25 -5.53 -21.25
CA LEU A 51 -13.95 -5.04 -21.73
C LEU A 51 -12.76 -5.72 -21.04
N TRP A 52 -12.87 -6.04 -19.75
CA TRP A 52 -11.79 -6.68 -18.97
C TRP A 52 -11.53 -8.14 -19.40
N GLU A 53 -12.56 -8.84 -19.88
CA GLU A 53 -12.46 -10.22 -20.35
C GLU A 53 -12.21 -10.29 -21.86
N ASN A 54 -12.23 -9.14 -22.56
CA ASN A 54 -12.29 -9.05 -24.03
C ASN A 54 -13.31 -10.05 -24.60
N ARG A 55 -14.52 -10.04 -24.02
CA ARG A 55 -15.54 -11.05 -24.28
C ARG A 55 -16.86 -10.43 -24.63
N GLU A 56 -17.50 -10.99 -25.64
CA GLU A 56 -18.86 -10.63 -26.04
C GLU A 56 -19.86 -11.70 -25.64
N LEU A 57 -21.05 -11.25 -25.25
CA LEU A 57 -22.18 -12.08 -24.86
C LEU A 57 -23.46 -11.52 -25.47
N THR A 58 -24.37 -12.39 -25.88
CA THR A 58 -25.64 -11.99 -26.50
C THR A 58 -26.81 -12.58 -25.73
N SER A 59 -27.84 -11.78 -25.50
CA SER A 59 -29.07 -12.22 -24.85
C SER A 59 -29.94 -13.05 -25.80
N SER A 60 -30.93 -13.73 -25.24
CA SER A 60 -32.06 -14.21 -26.06
C SER A 60 -32.86 -13.04 -26.63
N PRO A 61 -33.46 -13.20 -27.82
CA PRO A 61 -34.31 -12.18 -28.43
C PRO A 61 -35.61 -11.95 -27.65
N LEU A 62 -36.10 -10.70 -27.64
CA LEU A 62 -37.44 -10.32 -27.18
C LEU A 62 -38.22 -9.66 -28.32
N THR A 63 -39.45 -10.11 -28.54
CA THR A 63 -40.38 -9.45 -29.45
C THR A 63 -41.19 -8.41 -28.67
N LEU A 64 -41.13 -7.15 -29.10
CA LEU A 64 -41.82 -6.03 -28.43
C LEU A 64 -42.74 -5.30 -29.42
N ASN A 65 -43.99 -5.12 -29.02
CA ASN A 65 -44.95 -4.27 -29.73
C ASN A 65 -44.57 -2.78 -29.58
N PRO A 66 -45.10 -1.89 -30.45
CA PRO A 66 -44.93 -0.45 -30.31
C PRO A 66 -45.27 0.04 -28.89
N GLY A 67 -44.34 0.73 -28.26
CA GLY A 67 -44.47 1.26 -26.90
C GLY A 67 -44.23 0.25 -25.77
N GLU A 68 -44.09 -1.04 -26.06
CA GLU A 68 -43.86 -2.10 -25.07
C GLU A 68 -42.44 -2.04 -24.49
N VAL A 69 -42.30 -2.44 -23.23
CA VAL A 69 -41.03 -2.47 -22.50
C VAL A 69 -40.67 -3.91 -22.14
N GLY A 70 -39.55 -4.39 -22.66
CA GLY A 70 -38.93 -5.66 -22.29
C GLY A 70 -37.88 -5.49 -21.21
N THR A 71 -37.64 -6.52 -20.41
CA THR A 71 -36.55 -6.55 -19.42
C THR A 71 -35.52 -7.61 -19.82
N TYR A 72 -34.26 -7.21 -19.89
CA TYR A 72 -33.13 -8.12 -20.02
C TYR A 72 -32.44 -8.25 -18.66
N VAL A 73 -32.04 -9.49 -18.35
CA VAL A 73 -31.25 -9.81 -17.16
C VAL A 73 -29.99 -10.52 -17.62
N PHE A 74 -28.86 -9.90 -17.33
CA PHE A 74 -27.56 -10.50 -17.51
C PHE A 74 -27.07 -11.07 -16.18
N ILE A 75 -26.61 -12.32 -16.17
CA ILE A 75 -26.06 -12.98 -14.98
C ILE A 75 -24.63 -13.40 -15.31
N ALA A 76 -23.66 -12.86 -14.59
CA ALA A 76 -22.25 -13.20 -14.75
C ALA A 76 -21.73 -14.09 -13.63
N LYS A 77 -20.61 -14.77 -13.91
CA LYS A 77 -20.02 -15.77 -13.02
C LYS A 77 -19.33 -15.17 -11.78
N ALA A 78 -18.53 -14.11 -11.96
CA ALA A 78 -17.79 -13.44 -10.90
C ALA A 78 -17.31 -12.07 -11.39
N MET A 79 -17.28 -11.07 -10.52
CA MET A 79 -16.61 -9.80 -10.81
C MET A 79 -15.08 -9.98 -10.91
N PRO A 80 -14.41 -9.24 -11.81
CA PRO A 80 -12.94 -9.19 -11.87
C PRO A 80 -12.32 -8.54 -10.62
N ASN A 81 -10.99 -8.51 -10.58
CA ASN A 81 -10.20 -7.78 -9.56
C ASN A 81 -9.88 -6.34 -10.02
N GLU A 82 -10.67 -5.75 -10.91
CA GLU A 82 -10.58 -4.36 -11.38
C GLU A 82 -11.97 -3.82 -11.77
N ASP A 83 -12.14 -2.50 -11.89
CA ASP A 83 -13.43 -1.91 -12.31
C ASP A 83 -13.94 -2.57 -13.61
N ALA A 84 -15.22 -2.96 -13.62
CA ALA A 84 -15.81 -3.68 -14.74
C ALA A 84 -16.52 -2.71 -15.67
N VAL A 85 -15.98 -2.54 -16.88
CA VAL A 85 -16.58 -1.68 -17.92
C VAL A 85 -17.40 -2.52 -18.89
N PHE A 86 -18.62 -2.07 -19.16
CA PHE A 86 -19.56 -2.71 -20.05
C PHE A 86 -19.99 -1.76 -21.16
N ASP A 87 -19.88 -2.23 -22.40
CA ASP A 87 -20.61 -1.66 -23.52
C ASP A 87 -21.84 -2.53 -23.81
N ILE A 88 -23.02 -1.90 -23.81
CA ILE A 88 -24.31 -2.57 -23.98
C ILE A 88 -24.97 -2.01 -25.23
N TYR A 89 -25.30 -2.90 -26.16
CA TYR A 89 -25.93 -2.56 -27.43
C TYR A 89 -27.32 -3.17 -27.49
N VAL A 90 -28.30 -2.39 -27.92
CA VAL A 90 -29.61 -2.92 -28.35
C VAL A 90 -29.52 -3.13 -29.85
N GLU A 91 -29.76 -4.36 -30.28
CA GLU A 91 -29.65 -4.76 -31.66
C GLU A 91 -30.97 -5.34 -32.16
N ARG A 92 -31.25 -5.11 -33.44
CA ARG A 92 -32.41 -5.63 -34.16
C ARG A 92 -31.91 -6.24 -35.47
N ASN A 93 -32.09 -7.55 -35.63
CA ASN A 93 -31.63 -8.29 -36.81
C ASN A 93 -30.14 -8.05 -37.14
N GLY A 94 -29.30 -7.89 -36.11
CA GLY A 94 -27.86 -7.61 -36.27
C GLY A 94 -27.49 -6.16 -36.59
N ALA A 95 -28.46 -5.25 -36.69
CA ALA A 95 -28.22 -3.81 -36.75
C ALA A 95 -28.33 -3.20 -35.35
N GLN A 96 -27.44 -2.26 -35.01
CA GLN A 96 -27.50 -1.53 -33.75
C GLN A 96 -28.58 -0.44 -33.81
N ASP A 97 -29.53 -0.50 -32.89
CA ASP A 97 -30.57 0.52 -32.72
C ASP A 97 -30.18 1.53 -31.61
N ASP A 98 -29.55 1.08 -30.51
CA ASP A 98 -29.14 1.93 -29.38
C ASP A 98 -27.87 1.43 -28.67
N TYR A 99 -27.26 2.29 -27.86
CA TYR A 99 -26.01 2.06 -27.14
C TYR A 99 -26.01 2.69 -25.75
N HIS A 100 -25.49 1.96 -24.77
CA HIS A 100 -25.23 2.45 -23.43
C HIS A 100 -23.89 1.91 -22.91
N ARG A 101 -23.07 2.81 -22.38
CA ARG A 101 -21.87 2.45 -21.61
C ARG A 101 -22.16 2.65 -20.14
N THR A 102 -21.84 1.63 -19.36
CA THR A 102 -21.81 1.74 -17.90
C THR A 102 -20.47 1.24 -17.38
N VAL A 103 -20.08 1.79 -16.24
CA VAL A 103 -18.93 1.32 -15.48
C VAL A 103 -19.50 0.83 -14.15
N ILE A 104 -19.52 -0.49 -13.96
CA ILE A 104 -19.72 -1.02 -12.63
C ILE A 104 -18.39 -0.80 -11.92
N LYS A 105 -18.33 0.29 -11.16
CA LYS A 105 -17.27 0.44 -10.18
C LYS A 105 -17.35 -0.76 -9.27
N LEU A 106 -16.25 -1.48 -9.14
CA LEU A 106 -16.16 -2.38 -8.01
C LEU A 106 -16.33 -1.51 -6.78
N GLY A 107 -17.15 -1.99 -5.84
CA GLY A 107 -17.25 -1.36 -4.55
C GLY A 107 -15.98 -1.68 -3.78
N TYR A 108 -14.83 -1.26 -4.29
CA TYR A 108 -13.67 -1.20 -3.48
C TYR A 108 -13.93 -0.08 -2.48
N GLY A 109 -14.42 -0.39 -1.28
CA GLY A 109 -14.10 0.55 -0.21
C GLY A 109 -12.58 0.62 -0.09
N GLU A 110 -12.05 1.70 0.47
CA GLU A 110 -10.62 1.93 0.36
C GLU A 110 -9.83 0.88 1.17
N PRO A 111 -8.82 0.21 0.58
CA PRO A 111 -7.88 -0.53 1.39
C PRO A 111 -7.21 0.45 2.35
N HIS A 112 -7.09 0.06 3.61
CA HIS A 112 -6.50 0.90 4.62
C HIS A 112 -5.64 0.03 5.54
N ILE A 113 -4.33 0.08 5.32
CA ILE A 113 -3.39 -0.69 6.14
C ILE A 113 -2.99 0.13 7.36
N THR A 114 -3.23 -0.43 8.53
CA THR A 114 -2.89 0.20 9.81
C THR A 114 -1.85 -0.63 10.56
N ILE A 115 -0.93 0.05 11.24
CA ILE A 115 0.00 -0.57 12.16
C ILE A 115 -0.74 -0.79 13.48
N GLN A 116 -1.13 -2.05 13.74
CA GLN A 116 -1.84 -2.42 14.96
C GLN A 116 -0.93 -2.41 16.18
N SER A 117 0.27 -2.97 16.03
CA SER A 117 1.25 -3.01 17.11
C SER A 117 2.67 -2.97 16.57
N ILE A 118 3.54 -2.40 17.39
CA ILE A 118 4.98 -2.41 17.21
C ILE A 118 5.64 -2.71 18.56
N ASP A 119 6.49 -3.72 18.57
CA ASP A 119 7.22 -4.18 19.74
C ASP A 119 8.73 -4.10 19.46
N PHE A 120 9.46 -3.43 20.35
CA PHE A 120 10.88 -3.13 20.18
C PHE A 120 11.52 -2.81 21.55
N PRO A 121 12.83 -3.03 21.71
CA PRO A 121 13.52 -2.63 22.93
C PRO A 121 13.66 -1.10 23.03
N GLU A 122 13.38 -0.52 24.20
CA GLU A 122 13.52 0.93 24.43
C GLU A 122 14.99 1.39 24.45
N SER A 123 15.90 0.50 24.88
CA SER A 123 17.34 0.74 24.89
C SER A 123 18.11 -0.49 24.45
N GLN A 124 19.27 -0.30 23.84
CA GLN A 124 20.10 -1.41 23.41
C GLN A 124 21.60 -1.06 23.35
N VAL A 125 22.45 -2.04 23.66
CA VAL A 125 23.92 -1.90 23.59
C VAL A 125 24.36 -1.72 22.13
N PRO A 126 25.29 -0.80 21.81
CA PRO A 126 25.83 -0.65 20.46
C PRO A 126 26.34 -1.97 19.86
N LEU A 127 26.19 -2.11 18.54
CA LEU A 127 26.57 -3.28 17.73
C LEU A 127 25.78 -4.57 17.99
N SER A 128 24.95 -4.62 19.05
CA SER A 128 24.06 -5.75 19.27
C SER A 128 22.88 -5.73 18.29
N SER A 129 22.22 -6.87 18.13
CA SER A 129 21.07 -6.99 17.24
C SER A 129 19.83 -6.37 17.88
N VAL A 130 19.12 -5.53 17.13
CA VAL A 130 17.78 -5.05 17.46
C VAL A 130 16.77 -5.88 16.68
N GLU A 131 15.72 -6.32 17.35
CA GLU A 131 14.55 -6.92 16.74
C GLU A 131 13.34 -5.99 16.92
N VAL A 132 12.62 -5.74 15.84
CA VAL A 132 11.35 -5.00 15.83
C VAL A 132 10.29 -5.92 15.25
N ASN A 133 9.28 -6.23 16.06
CA ASN A 133 8.13 -7.02 15.67
C ASN A 133 6.96 -6.09 15.39
N LEU A 134 6.24 -6.33 14.30
CA LEU A 134 5.12 -5.51 13.88
C LEU A 134 3.91 -6.37 13.52
N THR A 135 2.72 -5.90 13.85
CA THR A 135 1.46 -6.46 13.38
C THR A 135 0.73 -5.41 12.56
N LEU A 136 0.31 -5.82 11.37
CA LEU A 136 -0.42 -5.00 10.41
C LEU A 136 -1.81 -5.57 10.26
N GLU A 137 -2.77 -4.72 10.01
CA GLU A 137 -4.12 -5.14 9.66
C GLU A 137 -4.60 -4.30 8.49
N ASN A 138 -5.33 -4.95 7.58
CA ASN A 138 -6.14 -4.23 6.62
C ASN A 138 -7.51 -3.94 7.21
N THR A 139 -7.67 -2.74 7.75
CA THR A 139 -8.95 -2.23 8.29
C THR A 139 -9.86 -1.68 7.20
N GLY A 140 -9.36 -1.60 5.96
CA GLY A 140 -10.14 -1.30 4.78
C GLY A 140 -11.06 -2.45 4.38
N SER A 141 -12.04 -2.16 3.54
CA SER A 141 -13.02 -3.17 3.10
C SER A 141 -12.59 -3.95 1.86
N THR A 142 -11.35 -3.80 1.40
CA THR A 142 -10.80 -4.53 0.24
C THR A 142 -9.37 -4.97 0.43
N SER A 143 -8.97 -6.03 -0.25
CA SER A 143 -7.58 -6.49 -0.25
C SER A 143 -6.61 -5.43 -0.79
N ALA A 144 -5.42 -5.35 -0.19
CA ALA A 144 -4.37 -4.43 -0.61
C ALA A 144 -3.09 -5.19 -0.96
N PHE A 145 -2.42 -4.80 -2.05
CA PHE A 145 -1.02 -5.14 -2.27
C PHE A 145 -0.16 -4.03 -1.65
N THR A 146 0.44 -4.33 -0.51
CA THR A 146 1.16 -3.36 0.31
C THR A 146 2.65 -3.65 0.33
N ALA A 147 3.45 -2.59 0.39
CA ALA A 147 4.88 -2.64 0.62
C ALA A 147 5.24 -1.93 1.92
N MET A 148 6.19 -2.51 2.65
CA MET A 148 6.81 -1.87 3.81
C MET A 148 8.03 -1.07 3.36
N ARG A 149 8.03 0.23 3.65
CA ARG A 149 9.16 1.14 3.49
C ARG A 149 9.75 1.48 4.86
N MET A 150 11.07 1.33 4.98
CA MET A 150 11.82 1.63 6.20
C MET A 150 12.86 2.71 5.92
N ASN A 151 12.89 3.74 6.76
CA ASN A 151 13.91 4.79 6.73
C ASN A 151 14.75 4.74 8.01
N PHE A 152 16.02 4.38 7.85
CA PHE A 152 17.03 4.31 8.90
C PHE A 152 17.75 5.66 8.98
N HIS A 153 17.31 6.53 9.90
CA HIS A 153 17.78 7.93 9.98
C HIS A 153 19.26 8.08 10.30
N TRP A 154 19.91 7.05 10.84
CA TRP A 154 21.35 7.07 11.15
C TRP A 154 22.23 6.59 9.98
N LEU A 155 21.63 6.04 8.92
CA LEU A 155 22.33 5.61 7.71
C LEU A 155 22.01 6.51 6.51
N ASP A 156 21.11 7.48 6.68
CA ASP A 156 20.43 8.20 5.58
C ASP A 156 19.96 7.23 4.48
N LYS A 157 19.51 6.04 4.89
CA LYS A 157 19.23 4.92 4.00
C LYS A 157 17.76 4.54 4.08
N GLU A 158 17.12 4.59 2.92
CA GLU A 158 15.81 4.01 2.71
C GLU A 158 15.93 2.57 2.21
N THR A 159 15.10 1.68 2.74
CA THR A 159 15.02 0.29 2.27
C THR A 159 13.55 -0.11 2.15
N THR A 160 13.18 -0.70 1.02
CA THR A 160 11.85 -1.30 0.80
C THR A 160 12.03 -2.81 0.84
N THR A 161 11.31 -3.53 1.70
CA THR A 161 11.78 -4.87 2.10
C THR A 161 10.74 -5.98 2.00
N LYS A 162 9.44 -5.68 1.87
CA LYS A 162 8.45 -6.75 1.73
C LYS A 162 7.19 -6.29 1.03
N TRP A 163 6.68 -7.15 0.15
CA TRP A 163 5.37 -7.06 -0.47
C TRP A 163 4.46 -8.13 0.10
N GLU A 164 3.24 -7.77 0.47
CA GLU A 164 2.25 -8.71 1.00
C GLU A 164 0.85 -8.34 0.49
N ILE A 165 0.03 -9.36 0.25
CA ILE A 165 -1.41 -9.17 -0.03
C ILE A 165 -2.13 -9.36 1.29
N LEU A 166 -2.87 -8.35 1.74
CA LEU A 166 -3.71 -8.43 2.94
C LEU A 166 -5.17 -8.30 2.55
N ASN A 167 -6.01 -9.29 2.84
CA ASN A 167 -7.46 -9.18 2.64
C ASN A 167 -8.11 -8.40 3.80
N PRO A 168 -9.37 -7.96 3.68
CA PRO A 168 -10.06 -7.24 4.75
C PRO A 168 -10.08 -8.02 6.06
N ASN A 169 -9.74 -7.35 7.17
CA ASN A 169 -9.58 -7.94 8.51
C ASN A 169 -8.49 -9.03 8.62
N ASP A 170 -7.67 -9.25 7.58
CA ASP A 170 -6.46 -10.06 7.71
C ASP A 170 -5.40 -9.26 8.46
N ALA A 171 -4.71 -9.96 9.35
CA ALA A 171 -3.51 -9.45 10.00
C ALA A 171 -2.26 -10.18 9.49
N ALA A 172 -1.18 -9.44 9.31
CA ALA A 172 0.13 -9.99 9.02
C ALA A 172 1.15 -9.51 10.04
N THR A 173 2.04 -10.43 10.43
CA THR A 173 3.14 -10.14 11.32
C THR A 173 4.44 -10.06 10.54
N GLY A 174 5.24 -9.03 10.83
CA GLY A 174 6.56 -8.83 10.28
C GLY A 174 7.62 -8.78 11.37
N ARG A 175 8.85 -9.15 11.01
CA ARG A 175 10.04 -8.98 11.84
C ARG A 175 11.10 -8.23 11.07
N ILE A 176 11.63 -7.18 11.67
CA ILE A 176 12.77 -6.41 11.17
C ILE A 176 13.93 -6.63 12.12
N THR A 177 15.12 -6.85 11.57
CA THR A 177 16.34 -7.01 12.36
C THR A 177 17.45 -6.14 11.81
N PHE A 178 18.14 -5.40 12.68
CA PHE A 178 19.27 -4.55 12.30
C PHE A 178 20.28 -4.41 13.45
N PRO A 179 21.56 -4.11 13.17
CA PRO A 179 22.54 -3.82 14.22
C PRO A 179 22.33 -2.43 14.83
N MET A 180 22.43 -2.33 16.16
CA MET A 180 22.34 -1.07 16.90
C MET A 180 23.54 -0.16 16.57
N PRO A 181 23.33 1.10 16.13
CA PRO A 181 24.42 2.05 15.90
C PRO A 181 25.09 2.52 17.21
N HIS A 182 26.20 3.24 17.09
CA HIS A 182 26.93 3.83 18.23
C HIS A 182 26.28 5.10 18.83
N GLN A 183 25.02 5.37 18.45
CA GLN A 183 24.20 6.51 18.84
C GLN A 183 22.74 6.04 18.99
N ASP A 184 21.84 6.93 19.40
CA ASP A 184 20.39 6.64 19.37
C ASP A 184 19.94 6.27 17.95
N ALA A 185 19.14 5.22 17.85
CA ALA A 185 18.61 4.73 16.58
C ALA A 185 17.18 5.22 16.38
N THR A 186 16.92 5.99 15.33
CA THR A 186 15.56 6.39 14.94
C THR A 186 15.17 5.72 13.63
N LEU A 187 14.07 4.98 13.65
CA LEU A 187 13.55 4.22 12.51
C LEU A 187 12.13 4.71 12.20
N THR A 188 11.86 5.05 10.94
CA THR A 188 10.49 5.29 10.46
C THR A 188 10.04 4.15 9.57
N ILE A 189 8.89 3.57 9.90
CA ILE A 189 8.25 2.49 9.16
C ILE A 189 6.98 3.06 8.56
N SER A 190 6.84 2.95 7.24
CA SER A 190 5.67 3.40 6.50
C SER A 190 5.14 2.28 5.63
N PHE A 191 3.82 2.15 5.60
CA PHE A 191 3.13 1.23 4.70
C PHE A 191 2.63 1.97 3.49
N ILE A 192 3.12 1.55 2.33
CA ILE A 192 2.75 2.13 1.05
C ILE A 192 1.99 1.10 0.24
N ARG A 193 0.86 1.51 -0.33
CA ARG A 193 0.11 0.69 -1.28
C ARG A 193 0.14 1.34 -2.66
N LEU A 194 0.00 0.51 -3.69
CA LEU A 194 -0.27 0.98 -5.04
C LEU A 194 -1.79 1.08 -5.23
N HIS A 195 -2.29 2.27 -5.53
CA HIS A 195 -3.69 2.52 -5.84
C HIS A 195 -3.80 3.39 -7.09
N ASN A 196 -4.44 2.90 -8.16
CA ASN A 196 -4.58 3.62 -9.43
C ASN A 196 -3.24 4.15 -9.97
N SER A 197 -2.18 3.33 -9.90
CA SER A 197 -0.80 3.67 -10.29
C SER A 197 -0.14 4.79 -9.46
N ILE A 198 -0.73 5.19 -8.34
CA ILE A 198 -0.18 6.16 -7.38
C ILE A 198 0.25 5.40 -6.12
N TRP A 199 1.39 5.80 -5.56
CA TRP A 199 1.85 5.31 -4.26
C TRP A 199 1.18 6.11 -3.14
N VAL A 200 0.40 5.43 -2.32
CA VAL A 200 -0.29 6.03 -1.17
C VAL A 200 0.34 5.49 0.11
N THR A 201 0.69 6.36 1.06
CA THR A 201 1.07 5.95 2.42
C THR A 201 -0.18 5.89 3.27
N ASP A 202 -0.52 4.69 3.78
CA ASP A 202 -1.71 4.51 4.62
C ASP A 202 -1.43 4.84 6.09
N ASP A 203 -0.31 4.34 6.62
CA ASP A 203 0.11 4.57 8.00
C ASP A 203 1.64 4.65 8.10
N SER A 204 2.10 5.36 9.13
CA SER A 204 3.52 5.55 9.43
C SER A 204 3.75 5.69 10.92
N LYS A 205 4.78 5.01 11.42
CA LYS A 205 5.24 5.10 12.81
C LYS A 205 6.73 5.34 12.86
N THR A 206 7.16 6.18 13.79
CA THR A 206 8.56 6.42 14.11
C THR A 206 8.85 5.88 15.50
N ILE A 207 9.92 5.09 15.62
CA ILE A 207 10.43 4.59 16.89
C ILE A 207 11.84 5.10 17.13
N THR A 208 12.20 5.25 18.40
CA THR A 208 13.54 5.61 18.83
C THR A 208 14.02 4.63 19.89
N ILE A 209 15.20 4.06 19.66
CA ILE A 209 15.87 3.13 20.57
C ILE A 209 17.08 3.86 21.13
N LYS A 210 17.16 3.94 22.45
CA LYS A 210 18.26 4.61 23.14
C LYS A 210 19.50 3.74 23.11
N LYS A 211 20.64 4.37 22.89
CA LYS A 211 21.91 3.69 23.15
C LYS A 211 22.04 3.44 24.65
N GLU A 212 22.26 2.20 25.03
CA GLU A 212 22.64 1.87 26.40
C GLU A 212 24.09 2.30 26.64
N GLU A 213 24.30 3.10 27.69
CA GLU A 213 25.64 3.44 28.16
C GLU A 213 26.18 2.28 28.98
N ALA A 214 27.42 1.87 28.71
CA ALA A 214 28.09 0.91 29.54
C ALA A 214 28.16 1.45 30.99
N PRO A 215 27.90 0.62 32.01
CA PRO A 215 28.06 1.05 33.39
C PRO A 215 29.46 1.62 33.59
N LEU A 216 29.55 2.76 34.26
CA LEU A 216 30.84 3.40 34.55
C LEU A 216 31.77 2.37 35.20
N PRO A 217 33.04 2.29 34.78
CA PRO A 217 33.98 1.39 35.44
C PRO A 217 34.01 1.70 36.94
N PRO A 218 34.13 0.68 37.81
CA PRO A 218 34.21 0.91 39.24
C PRO A 218 35.35 1.89 39.54
N PRO A 219 35.17 2.81 40.51
CA PRO A 219 36.21 3.76 40.87
C PRO A 219 37.51 2.99 41.19
N PRO A 220 38.67 3.50 40.76
CA PRO A 220 39.94 2.86 41.07
C PRO A 220 40.05 2.68 42.60
N PRO A 221 40.59 1.54 43.08
CA PRO A 221 40.79 1.34 44.51
C PRO A 221 41.60 2.51 45.08
N PRO A 222 41.31 2.95 46.32
CA PRO A 222 42.09 4.00 46.97
C PRO A 222 43.58 3.65 46.89
N PRO A 223 44.48 4.62 46.65
CA PRO A 223 45.90 4.35 46.65
C PRO A 223 46.27 3.65 47.95
N THR A 224 46.74 2.41 47.86
CA THR A 224 47.30 1.68 49.00
C THR A 224 48.53 2.46 49.44
N ILE A 225 48.41 3.21 50.54
CA ILE A 225 49.56 3.84 51.20
C ILE A 225 50.39 2.68 51.77
N SER A 226 51.35 2.21 50.97
CA SER A 226 52.45 1.39 51.45
C SER A 226 53.29 2.26 52.39
N VAL A 227 53.01 2.18 53.69
CA VAL A 227 53.92 2.67 54.72
C VAL A 227 55.11 1.71 54.75
N GLY A 228 56.09 1.96 53.88
CA GLY A 228 57.24 1.09 53.68
C GLY A 228 58.51 1.85 53.33
N LYS A 229 59.28 2.18 54.38
CA LYS A 229 60.72 2.51 54.41
C LYS A 229 61.25 3.58 53.44
N THR A 230 61.43 4.77 53.99
CA THR A 230 62.39 5.80 53.56
C THR A 230 63.78 5.18 53.32
N ILE A 231 64.22 5.09 52.07
CA ILE A 231 65.65 5.00 51.73
C ILE A 231 66.11 6.42 51.41
N LEU A 232 66.93 6.96 52.31
CA LEU A 232 67.57 8.25 52.19
C LEU A 232 68.75 8.10 51.20
N VAL A 233 68.64 8.65 50.00
CA VAL A 233 69.79 8.78 49.07
C VAL A 233 70.39 10.17 49.27
N ILE A 234 71.56 10.22 49.91
CA ILE A 234 72.36 11.44 50.07
C ILE A 234 73.18 11.62 48.79
N SER A 235 72.86 12.63 48.01
CA SER A 235 73.64 13.12 46.87
C SER A 235 74.81 13.97 47.37
N ALA A 236 76.04 13.52 47.07
CA ALA A 236 77.26 14.24 47.37
C ALA A 236 77.61 15.25 46.26
N LEU A 237 77.92 16.46 46.72
CA LEU A 237 78.45 17.63 46.00
C LEU A 237 79.95 17.46 45.70
N ILE A 238 80.42 17.67 44.46
CA ILE A 238 81.76 18.13 44.07
C ILE A 238 81.59 18.91 42.75
N VAL A 239 81.49 20.25 42.71
CA VAL A 239 82.54 21.31 42.68
C VAL A 239 83.36 21.40 41.37
N LEU A 240 82.93 22.34 40.48
CA LEU A 240 83.65 23.37 39.66
C LEU A 240 84.81 22.99 38.69
N PRO A 241 85.28 23.87 37.75
CA PRO A 241 84.88 25.25 37.41
C PRO A 241 84.70 25.59 35.89
N MET A 242 84.26 26.84 35.68
CA MET A 242 84.32 27.69 34.47
C MET A 242 85.45 27.41 33.46
N VAL A 243 85.14 27.50 32.16
CA VAL A 243 85.92 28.27 31.15
C VAL A 243 84.97 28.82 30.07
N SER A 244 85.07 30.12 29.84
CA SER A 244 84.49 30.91 28.73
C SER A 244 85.22 30.66 27.40
N LEU A 245 84.50 30.65 26.27
CA LEU A 245 84.83 31.27 24.95
C LEU A 245 83.95 30.60 23.86
N LEU A 246 83.05 31.31 23.19
CA LEU A 246 83.27 32.15 21.99
C LEU A 246 83.54 31.32 20.71
N TYR A 247 82.68 31.55 19.71
CA TYR A 247 82.83 31.51 18.23
C TYR A 247 81.57 30.88 17.59
N ILE A 248 80.63 31.66 17.04
CA ILE A 248 80.62 32.30 15.71
C ILE A 248 80.90 31.29 14.58
N LEU A 249 79.88 30.89 13.81
CA LEU A 249 79.68 31.24 12.38
C LEU A 249 78.56 30.39 11.72
N LYS A 250 77.67 31.14 11.05
CA LYS A 250 76.72 30.79 9.98
C LYS A 250 75.52 29.89 10.31
#